data_AF-A0A1E5NG77-F1
#
_entry.id   AF-A0A1E5NG77-F1
#
_cell.length_a   1.000
_cell.length_b   1.000
_cell.length_c   1.000
_cell.angle_alpha   90.00
_cell.angle_beta   90.00
_cell.angle_gamma   90.00
#
_symmetry.space_group_name_H-M   'P 1'
#
loop_
_entity.id
_entity.type
_entity.pdbx_description
1 polymer ?
#
loop_
_entity_poly.entity_id
_entity_poly.type
_entity_poly.pdbx_seq_one_letter_code
_entity_poly.pdbx_strand_id
1 'polypeptide(L)'
;MIMNKQNKPNPYITNMSKSIKSAPVKFFDIVQKYNKNNYIYIITEGEDDVEYYESIISKVYGDKIEYMYTNGKPAALKLYNDLFKNQYMQYSKKRILFLLDKDFSYWNNLVGERPELNNVKDTNIYITDNYSIENNLIEYTLFEKILIYYNYNKFSEVYFNTLLSNFRDNMKEVMADSILLDRAKPKKKVNFSISNDIMINMNNLTVAISYSIQSSQTDINNQINAFNNNKSEYSVKGKLELKFLIEIYKKLRINFFRKIKNKKYNSKKLKQSKMLFYYFIKNATIPYTLKTFLDKFLIKKIN
;
A
#
# COMPACT_ATOMS: atom_id res chain seq x y z
N MET A 1 39.73 -19.98 -7.52
CA MET A 1 38.35 -19.75 -7.02
C MET A 1 38.10 -18.24 -7.02
N ILE A 2 37.63 -17.69 -8.14
CA ILE A 2 37.46 -16.24 -8.31
C ILE A 2 36.07 -15.86 -7.80
N MET A 3 36.01 -15.08 -6.71
CA MET A 3 34.77 -14.54 -6.18
C MET A 3 34.25 -13.42 -7.10
N ASN A 4 33.05 -13.60 -7.64
CA ASN A 4 32.32 -12.55 -8.37
C ASN A 4 32.05 -11.35 -7.44
N LYS A 5 32.76 -10.24 -7.66
CA LYS A 5 32.37 -8.93 -7.14
C LYS A 5 31.03 -8.55 -7.78
N GLN A 6 29.97 -8.48 -6.97
CA GLN A 6 28.69 -7.94 -7.40
C GLN A 6 28.88 -6.48 -7.82
N ASN A 7 28.63 -6.18 -9.10
CA ASN A 7 28.62 -4.83 -9.64
C ASN A 7 27.58 -3.99 -8.91
N LYS A 8 28.02 -3.09 -8.03
CA LYS A 8 27.17 -2.02 -7.51
C LYS A 8 26.80 -1.09 -8.68
N PRO A 9 25.53 -0.74 -8.88
CA PRO A 9 25.12 0.12 -9.98
C PRO A 9 25.81 1.48 -9.89
N ASN A 10 26.19 2.03 -11.05
CA ASN A 10 26.90 3.30 -11.16
C ASN A 10 26.09 4.43 -10.48
N PRO A 11 26.69 5.17 -9.53
CA PRO A 11 26.00 6.22 -8.77
C PRO A 11 25.38 7.31 -9.66
N TYR A 12 25.99 7.63 -10.80
CA TYR A 12 25.47 8.62 -11.76
C TYR A 12 24.14 8.15 -12.38
N ILE A 13 24.05 6.89 -12.80
CA ILE A 13 22.82 6.30 -13.34
C ILE A 13 21.72 6.25 -12.27
N THR A 14 22.09 5.92 -11.02
CA THR A 14 21.11 5.93 -9.91
C THR A 14 20.63 7.33 -9.53
N ASN A 15 21.46 8.36 -9.70
CA ASN A 15 21.06 9.74 -9.42
C ASN A 15 20.19 10.30 -10.55
N MET A 16 20.53 10.01 -11.80
CA MET A 16 19.75 10.45 -12.97
C MET A 16 18.34 9.81 -12.98
N SER A 17 18.25 8.50 -12.69
CA SER A 17 16.96 7.79 -12.56
C SER A 17 16.09 8.32 -11.41
N LYS A 18 16.68 8.79 -10.30
CA LYS A 18 15.95 9.48 -9.24
C LYS A 18 15.45 10.86 -9.67
N SER A 19 16.27 11.62 -10.40
CA SER A 19 15.92 12.96 -10.88
C SER A 19 14.74 12.95 -11.85
N ILE A 20 14.61 11.94 -12.72
CA ILE A 20 13.47 11.78 -13.63
C ILE A 20 12.12 11.63 -12.88
N LYS A 21 12.15 11.10 -11.66
CA LYS A 21 10.97 10.87 -10.82
C LYS A 21 10.66 12.04 -9.86
N SER A 22 11.39 13.15 -10.00
CA SER A 22 11.26 14.32 -9.12
C SER A 22 10.07 15.21 -9.50
N ALA A 23 9.57 15.97 -8.52
CA ALA A 23 8.46 16.91 -8.74
C ALA A 23 8.69 17.90 -9.90
N PRO A 24 9.88 18.52 -10.07
CA PRO A 24 10.12 19.44 -11.20
C PRO A 24 10.00 18.78 -12.58
N VAL A 25 10.48 17.54 -12.73
CA VAL A 25 10.36 16.81 -14.01
C VAL A 25 8.90 16.50 -14.30
N LYS A 26 8.14 16.04 -13.30
CA LYS A 26 6.70 15.79 -13.45
C LYS A 26 5.89 17.05 -13.71
N PHE A 27 6.26 18.16 -13.08
CA PHE A 27 5.69 19.46 -13.40
C PHE A 27 5.90 19.80 -14.88
N PHE A 28 7.13 19.67 -15.38
CA PHE A 28 7.45 19.94 -16.77
C PHE A 28 6.70 19.01 -17.75
N ASP A 29 6.63 17.71 -17.45
CA ASP A 29 5.85 16.74 -18.23
C ASP A 29 4.37 17.17 -18.36
N ILE A 30 3.77 17.60 -17.24
CA ILE A 30 2.40 18.12 -17.21
C ILE A 30 2.30 19.40 -18.06
N VAL A 31 3.19 20.38 -17.85
CA VAL A 31 3.18 21.66 -18.61
C VAL A 31 3.19 21.40 -20.11
N GLN A 32 4.05 20.49 -20.59
CA GLN A 32 4.20 20.22 -22.01
C GLN A 32 2.96 19.56 -22.65
N LYS A 33 2.23 18.76 -21.90
CA LYS A 33 1.13 17.91 -22.40
C LYS A 33 -0.26 18.47 -22.10
N TYR A 34 -0.39 19.29 -21.05
CA TYR A 34 -1.68 19.69 -20.49
C TYR A 34 -2.63 20.38 -21.49
N ASN A 35 -2.08 21.24 -22.35
CA ASN A 35 -2.84 21.95 -23.39
C ASN A 35 -2.96 21.16 -24.71
N LYS A 36 -2.09 20.14 -24.92
CA LYS A 36 -2.09 19.34 -26.15
C LYS A 36 -3.13 18.24 -26.13
N ASN A 37 -3.31 17.63 -24.96
CA ASN A 37 -4.23 16.52 -24.76
C ASN A 37 -5.30 16.92 -23.76
N ASN A 38 -6.56 16.53 -23.97
CA ASN A 38 -7.63 16.70 -22.97
C ASN A 38 -7.67 15.51 -21.98
N TYR A 39 -6.50 15.09 -21.50
CA TYR A 39 -6.36 13.99 -20.54
C TYR A 39 -6.54 14.46 -19.11
N ILE A 40 -6.94 13.51 -18.25
CA ILE A 40 -6.94 13.64 -16.80
C ILE A 40 -5.69 12.96 -16.27
N TYR A 41 -4.87 13.71 -15.55
CA TYR A 41 -3.63 13.26 -14.96
C TYR A 41 -3.90 12.70 -13.57
N ILE A 42 -3.51 11.45 -13.32
CA ILE A 42 -3.57 10.84 -11.99
C ILE A 42 -2.15 10.72 -11.45
N ILE A 43 -1.89 11.42 -10.34
CA ILE A 43 -0.61 11.49 -9.67
C ILE A 43 -0.62 10.60 -8.42
N THR A 44 0.37 9.74 -8.29
CA THR A 44 0.52 8.78 -7.18
C THR A 44 1.89 8.90 -6.52
N GLU A 45 2.11 8.18 -5.43
CA GLU A 45 3.37 8.22 -4.67
C GLU A 45 4.44 7.27 -5.18
N GLY A 46 4.04 6.16 -5.79
CA GLY A 46 4.94 5.09 -6.20
C GLY A 46 4.52 4.42 -7.51
N GLU A 47 5.46 3.66 -8.08
CA GLU A 47 5.24 2.92 -9.32
C GLU A 47 4.21 1.79 -9.14
N ASP A 48 4.28 1.07 -8.02
CA ASP A 48 3.31 0.02 -7.67
C ASP A 48 1.88 0.60 -7.53
N ASP A 49 1.74 1.88 -7.14
CA ASP A 49 0.44 2.55 -7.02
C ASP A 49 -0.19 2.78 -8.40
N VAL A 50 0.62 3.14 -9.40
CA VAL A 50 0.13 3.30 -10.78
C VAL A 50 -0.44 1.99 -11.26
N GLU A 51 0.29 0.89 -11.08
CA GLU A 51 -0.18 -0.45 -11.49
C GLU A 51 -1.50 -0.80 -10.78
N TYR A 52 -1.63 -0.50 -9.48
CA TYR A 52 -2.87 -0.69 -8.73
C TYR A 52 -4.02 0.14 -9.30
N TYR A 53 -3.88 1.47 -9.35
CA TYR A 53 -4.94 2.38 -9.74
C TYR A 53 -5.34 2.21 -11.20
N GLU A 54 -4.36 2.07 -12.11
CA GLU A 54 -4.62 1.82 -13.52
C GLU A 54 -5.48 0.56 -13.70
N SER A 55 -5.15 -0.52 -12.99
CA SER A 55 -5.87 -1.79 -13.13
C SER A 55 -7.33 -1.74 -12.68
N ILE A 56 -7.69 -0.89 -11.71
CA ILE A 56 -9.06 -0.82 -11.16
C ILE A 56 -9.86 0.32 -11.78
N ILE A 57 -9.22 1.44 -12.13
CA ILE A 57 -9.86 2.60 -12.73
C ILE A 57 -10.17 2.33 -14.21
N SER A 58 -9.24 1.74 -14.97
CA SER A 58 -9.44 1.44 -16.41
C SER A 58 -10.60 0.45 -16.69
N LYS A 59 -10.98 -0.35 -15.68
CA LYS A 59 -12.16 -1.25 -15.73
C LYS A 59 -13.48 -0.48 -15.71
N VAL A 60 -13.51 0.74 -15.18
CA VAL A 60 -14.73 1.51 -14.90
C VAL A 60 -14.81 2.80 -15.73
N TYR A 61 -13.66 3.44 -15.97
CA TYR A 61 -13.56 4.74 -16.61
C TYR A 61 -12.78 4.66 -17.93
N GLY A 62 -13.01 5.65 -18.80
CA GLY A 62 -12.44 5.72 -20.15
C GLY A 62 -10.92 5.90 -20.22
N ASP A 63 -10.37 5.85 -21.43
CA ASP A 63 -8.93 5.76 -21.67
C ASP A 63 -8.20 7.12 -21.76
N LYS A 64 -8.88 8.24 -21.46
CA LYS A 64 -8.30 9.60 -21.45
C LYS A 64 -7.64 9.93 -20.10
N ILE A 65 -6.90 8.99 -19.54
CA ILE A 65 -6.25 9.10 -18.24
C ILE A 65 -4.75 8.86 -18.41
N GLU A 66 -3.93 9.77 -17.90
CA GLU A 66 -2.48 9.62 -17.88
C GLU A 66 -2.00 9.45 -16.43
N TYR A 67 -1.38 8.30 -16.14
CA TYR A 67 -0.86 8.00 -14.82
C TYR A 67 0.59 8.47 -14.70
N MET A 68 0.88 9.10 -13.58
CA MET A 68 2.23 9.47 -13.19
C MET A 68 2.43 9.12 -11.73
N TYR A 69 3.65 8.75 -11.38
CA TYR A 69 4.05 8.62 -9.99
C TYR A 69 5.17 9.60 -9.68
N THR A 70 5.20 9.99 -8.41
CA THR A 70 6.29 10.74 -7.80
C THR A 70 7.17 9.78 -7.01
N ASN A 71 8.25 10.24 -6.38
CA ASN A 71 9.10 9.36 -5.56
C ASN A 71 8.73 9.50 -4.07
N GLY A 72 7.46 9.24 -3.75
CA GLY A 72 6.86 9.32 -2.42
C GLY A 72 6.01 10.58 -2.16
N LYS A 73 5.14 10.52 -1.14
CA LYS A 73 4.25 11.61 -0.69
C LYS A 73 4.87 13.01 -0.67
N PRO A 74 6.10 13.24 -0.15
CA PRO A 74 6.66 14.59 -0.10
C PRO A 74 6.85 15.20 -1.50
N ALA A 75 7.20 14.39 -2.49
CA ALA A 75 7.35 14.83 -3.87
C ALA A 75 5.99 15.10 -4.52
N ALA A 76 4.98 14.27 -4.26
CA ALA A 76 3.60 14.54 -4.67
C ALA A 76 3.07 15.85 -4.10
N LEU A 77 3.23 16.09 -2.80
CA LEU A 77 2.79 17.32 -2.14
C LEU A 77 3.55 18.56 -2.63
N LYS A 78 4.85 18.42 -2.92
CA LYS A 78 5.63 19.48 -3.56
C LYS A 78 5.06 19.83 -4.93
N LEU A 79 4.83 18.82 -5.78
CA LEU A 79 4.23 19.01 -7.11
C LEU A 79 2.85 19.67 -7.01
N TYR A 80 2.03 19.26 -6.03
CA TYR A 80 0.74 19.89 -5.77
C TYR A 80 0.87 21.39 -5.47
N ASN A 81 1.79 21.76 -4.56
CA ASN A 81 2.02 23.16 -4.20
C ASN A 81 2.55 23.96 -5.40
N ASP A 82 3.46 23.38 -6.19
CA ASP A 82 4.00 23.99 -7.40
C ASP A 82 2.91 24.21 -8.46
N LEU A 83 1.93 23.32 -8.59
CA LEU A 83 0.82 23.46 -9.56
C LEU A 83 -0.26 24.44 -9.10
N PHE A 84 -0.62 24.47 -7.82
CA PHE A 84 -1.86 25.12 -7.36
C PHE A 84 -1.69 26.21 -6.31
N LYS A 85 -0.60 26.23 -5.55
CA LYS A 85 -0.38 27.25 -4.50
C LYS A 85 0.58 28.36 -4.95
N ASN A 86 1.58 28.02 -5.76
CA ASN A 86 2.61 28.96 -6.19
C ASN A 86 2.21 29.77 -7.45
N GLN A 87 0.94 30.18 -7.54
CA GLN A 87 0.38 31.15 -8.53
C GLN A 87 0.23 30.67 -9.99
N TYR A 88 0.39 29.38 -10.30
CA TYR A 88 0.07 28.85 -11.63
C TYR A 88 -1.44 28.55 -11.78
N MET A 89 -2.27 29.60 -11.81
CA MET A 89 -3.74 29.52 -11.99
C MET A 89 -4.20 28.89 -13.33
N GLN A 90 -3.27 28.39 -14.16
CA GLN A 90 -3.56 27.85 -15.49
C GLN A 90 -4.03 26.38 -15.49
N TYR A 91 -3.84 25.64 -14.39
CA TYR A 91 -4.18 24.22 -14.32
C TYR A 91 -5.50 23.99 -13.58
N SER A 92 -6.34 23.13 -14.15
CA SER A 92 -7.61 22.75 -13.56
C SER A 92 -7.43 21.59 -12.60
N LYS A 93 -7.88 21.78 -11.35
CA LYS A 93 -8.01 20.70 -10.37
C LYS A 93 -8.93 19.57 -10.84
N LYS A 94 -9.82 19.82 -11.82
CA LYS A 94 -10.64 18.75 -12.43
C LYS A 94 -9.86 17.81 -13.33
N ARG A 95 -8.66 18.21 -13.77
CA ARG A 95 -7.82 17.48 -14.73
C ARG A 95 -6.54 16.93 -14.13
N ILE A 96 -6.18 17.27 -12.90
CA ILE A 96 -5.00 16.74 -12.22
C ILE A 96 -5.44 16.27 -10.84
N LEU A 97 -5.47 14.96 -10.64
CA LEU A 97 -5.92 14.31 -9.42
C LEU A 97 -4.72 13.68 -8.70
N PHE A 98 -4.71 13.73 -7.38
CA PHE A 98 -3.69 13.10 -6.55
C PHE A 98 -4.33 11.98 -5.74
N LEU A 99 -3.77 10.78 -5.82
CA LEU A 99 -4.20 9.61 -5.04
C LEU A 99 -3.04 9.20 -4.14
N LEU A 100 -3.18 9.42 -2.84
CA LEU A 100 -2.09 9.28 -1.86
C LEU A 100 -2.48 8.31 -0.74
N ASP A 101 -1.47 7.70 -0.13
CA ASP A 101 -1.69 6.81 1.01
C ASP A 101 -1.93 7.62 2.28
N LYS A 102 -2.74 7.09 3.20
CA LYS A 102 -2.97 7.69 4.51
C LYS A 102 -1.70 7.66 5.36
N ASP A 103 -0.93 6.58 5.28
CA ASP A 103 0.27 6.34 6.10
C ASP A 103 -0.02 6.60 7.59
N PHE A 104 0.95 7.15 8.33
CA PHE A 104 0.80 7.61 9.70
C PHE A 104 0.29 9.05 9.83
N SER A 105 -0.31 9.63 8.78
CA SER A 105 -0.71 11.06 8.78
C SER A 105 -1.57 11.41 9.99
N TYR A 106 -2.67 10.70 10.24
CA TYR A 106 -3.53 10.94 11.41
C TYR A 106 -2.75 10.89 12.73
N TRP A 107 -1.94 9.86 12.90
CA TRP A 107 -1.20 9.63 14.14
C TRP A 107 -0.08 10.65 14.37
N ASN A 108 0.55 11.13 13.31
CA ASN A 108 1.56 12.19 13.40
C ASN A 108 0.90 13.57 13.67
N ASN A 109 -0.37 13.75 13.28
CA ASN A 109 -1.11 15.01 13.50
C ASN A 109 -1.52 15.24 14.96
N LEU A 110 -1.87 14.17 15.71
CA LEU A 110 -2.33 14.30 17.10
C LEU A 110 -1.31 14.99 18.02
N VAL A 111 -0.03 15.00 17.64
CA VAL A 111 1.06 15.59 18.42
C VAL A 111 1.59 16.88 17.77
N GLY A 112 1.01 17.34 16.66
CA GLY A 112 1.43 18.57 15.98
C GLY A 112 2.82 18.53 15.34
N GLU A 113 3.41 17.33 15.18
CA GLU A 113 4.83 17.18 14.87
C GLU A 113 5.19 17.38 13.40
N ARG A 114 4.24 17.35 12.45
CA ARG A 114 4.52 17.46 10.99
C ARG A 114 3.51 18.26 10.14
N PRO A 115 3.26 19.54 10.46
CA PRO A 115 2.31 20.40 9.74
C PRO A 115 2.42 20.40 8.21
N GLU A 116 3.60 20.20 7.65
CA GLU A 116 3.88 20.18 6.22
C GLU A 116 3.48 18.88 5.49
N LEU A 117 3.36 17.76 6.20
CA LEU A 117 2.74 16.52 5.69
C LEU A 117 1.24 16.46 5.99
N ASN A 118 0.72 17.44 6.75
CA ASN A 118 -0.66 17.46 7.16
C ASN A 118 -1.56 17.62 5.95
N ASN A 119 -2.41 16.61 5.75
CA ASN A 119 -3.77 16.73 5.24
C ASN A 119 -3.98 17.90 4.28
N VAL A 120 -3.31 17.89 3.13
CA VAL A 120 -3.79 18.68 2.00
C VAL A 120 -5.10 18.02 1.57
N LYS A 121 -6.17 18.42 2.26
CA LYS A 121 -7.54 18.08 1.90
C LYS A 121 -7.94 19.10 0.87
N ASP A 122 -7.93 18.68 -0.38
CA ASP A 122 -8.43 19.47 -1.47
C ASP A 122 -9.35 18.61 -2.33
N THR A 123 -10.14 19.28 -3.17
CA THR A 123 -11.16 18.66 -4.01
C THR A 123 -10.60 17.60 -4.96
N ASN A 124 -9.34 17.75 -5.40
CA ASN A 124 -8.64 16.85 -6.31
C ASN A 124 -7.62 15.94 -5.62
N ILE A 125 -7.68 15.79 -4.29
CA ILE A 125 -6.81 14.89 -3.53
C ILE A 125 -7.67 13.82 -2.87
N TYR A 126 -7.39 12.57 -3.20
CA TYR A 126 -7.90 11.40 -2.51
C TYR A 126 -6.82 10.84 -1.59
N ILE A 127 -7.22 10.51 -0.37
CA ILE A 127 -6.41 9.78 0.60
C ILE A 127 -7.10 8.43 0.83
N THR A 128 -6.33 7.35 0.88
CA THR A 128 -6.87 6.00 1.17
C THR A 128 -7.62 5.96 2.50
N ASP A 129 -8.66 5.13 2.58
CA ASP A 129 -9.46 4.97 3.81
C ASP A 129 -8.62 4.41 4.97
N ASN A 130 -7.82 3.39 4.66
CA ASN A 130 -6.88 2.72 5.55
C ASN A 130 -5.45 3.21 5.30
N TYR A 131 -4.47 2.58 5.95
CA TYR A 131 -3.04 2.95 5.88
C TYR A 131 -2.53 3.15 4.44
N SER A 132 -2.80 2.21 3.52
CA SER A 132 -2.33 2.26 2.13
C SER A 132 -3.24 1.49 1.17
N ILE A 133 -2.93 1.57 -0.14
CA ILE A 133 -3.65 0.80 -1.17
C ILE A 133 -3.65 -0.71 -0.94
N GLU A 134 -2.63 -1.29 -0.31
CA GLU A 134 -2.59 -2.73 -0.11
C GLU A 134 -3.65 -3.23 0.87
N ASN A 135 -4.14 -2.36 1.76
CA ASN A 135 -5.29 -2.72 2.62
C ASN A 135 -6.54 -3.01 1.79
N ASN A 136 -6.71 -2.37 0.63
CA ASN A 136 -7.85 -2.60 -0.27
C ASN A 136 -7.74 -3.94 -1.01
N LEU A 137 -6.58 -4.58 -0.99
CA LEU A 137 -6.38 -5.91 -1.59
C LEU A 137 -6.80 -7.05 -0.64
N ILE A 138 -7.09 -6.73 0.63
CA ILE A 138 -7.38 -7.71 1.68
C ILE A 138 -8.90 -7.93 1.76
N GLU A 139 -9.46 -8.60 0.76
CA GLU A 139 -10.90 -8.92 0.67
C GLU A 139 -11.18 -10.42 0.81
N TYR A 140 -12.31 -10.78 1.44
CA TYR A 140 -12.72 -12.19 1.57
C TYR A 140 -12.90 -12.86 0.21
N THR A 141 -13.48 -12.18 -0.77
CA THR A 141 -13.71 -12.73 -2.12
C THR A 141 -12.42 -13.23 -2.77
N LEU A 142 -11.31 -12.55 -2.53
CA LEU A 142 -10.00 -12.93 -3.03
C LEU A 142 -9.41 -14.10 -2.26
N PHE A 143 -9.61 -14.11 -0.95
CA PHE A 143 -9.24 -15.23 -0.09
C PHE A 143 -10.02 -16.50 -0.46
N GLU A 144 -11.33 -16.40 -0.68
CA GLU A 144 -12.21 -17.48 -1.10
C GLU A 144 -11.75 -18.11 -2.43
N LYS A 145 -11.41 -17.30 -3.43
CA LYS A 145 -10.85 -17.79 -4.71
C LYS A 145 -9.60 -18.65 -4.50
N ILE A 146 -8.70 -18.23 -3.60
CA ILE A 146 -7.50 -19.00 -3.26
C ILE A 146 -7.87 -20.31 -2.56
N LEU A 147 -8.82 -20.27 -1.64
CA LEU A 147 -9.28 -21.44 -0.91
C LEU A 147 -9.89 -22.48 -1.84
N ILE A 148 -10.79 -22.07 -2.73
CA ILE A 148 -11.41 -22.93 -3.75
C ILE A 148 -10.31 -23.58 -4.61
N TYR A 149 -9.33 -22.81 -5.08
CA TYR A 149 -8.23 -23.32 -5.90
C TYR A 149 -7.44 -24.47 -5.21
N TYR A 150 -7.30 -24.41 -3.89
CA TYR A 150 -6.62 -25.43 -3.10
C TYR A 150 -7.56 -26.45 -2.44
N ASN A 151 -8.82 -26.52 -2.86
CA ASN A 151 -9.86 -27.41 -2.30
C ASN A 151 -10.06 -27.24 -0.78
N TYR A 152 -10.00 -26.00 -0.29
CA TYR A 152 -10.27 -25.64 1.11
C TYR A 152 -11.63 -24.93 1.24
N ASN A 153 -12.72 -25.66 0.97
CA ASN A 153 -14.06 -25.07 0.86
C ASN A 153 -14.78 -24.88 2.21
N LYS A 154 -14.06 -25.01 3.33
CA LYS A 154 -14.63 -25.01 4.69
C LYS A 154 -14.55 -23.66 5.40
N PHE A 155 -13.90 -22.66 4.81
CA PHE A 155 -13.66 -21.38 5.48
C PHE A 155 -14.70 -20.35 5.04
N SER A 156 -15.53 -19.93 5.98
CA SER A 156 -16.53 -18.87 5.78
C SER A 156 -15.90 -17.48 5.82
N GLU A 157 -16.67 -16.48 5.38
CA GLU A 157 -16.32 -15.07 5.51
C GLU A 157 -16.11 -14.67 6.97
N VAL A 158 -16.99 -15.13 7.86
CA VAL A 158 -16.87 -14.94 9.31
C VAL A 158 -15.52 -15.42 9.81
N TYR A 159 -15.08 -16.61 9.37
CA TYR A 159 -13.80 -17.18 9.75
C TYR A 159 -12.62 -16.32 9.29
N PHE A 160 -12.65 -15.84 8.04
CA PHE A 160 -11.63 -14.95 7.51
C PHE A 160 -11.55 -13.64 8.30
N ASN A 161 -12.69 -13.04 8.61
CA ASN A 161 -12.77 -11.79 9.37
C ASN A 161 -12.22 -11.96 10.79
N THR A 162 -12.52 -13.07 11.47
CA THR A 162 -11.92 -13.38 12.79
C THR A 162 -10.40 -13.53 12.70
N LEU A 163 -9.91 -14.26 11.70
CA LEU A 163 -8.46 -14.46 11.50
C LEU A 163 -7.74 -13.13 11.25
N LEU A 164 -8.32 -12.26 10.42
CA LEU A 164 -7.78 -10.95 10.12
C LEU A 164 -7.85 -10.02 11.35
N SER A 165 -8.92 -10.08 12.13
CA SER A 165 -9.04 -9.33 13.40
C SER A 165 -7.95 -9.73 14.39
N ASN A 166 -7.74 -11.03 14.61
CA ASN A 166 -6.69 -11.53 15.50
C ASN A 166 -5.30 -11.09 15.03
N PHE A 167 -5.04 -11.13 13.72
CA PHE A 167 -3.80 -10.61 13.16
C PHE A 167 -3.63 -9.12 13.46
N ARG A 168 -4.69 -8.31 13.25
CA ARG A 168 -4.66 -6.87 13.52
C ARG A 168 -4.39 -6.55 14.98
N ASP A 169 -5.05 -7.24 15.90
CA ASP A 169 -4.84 -7.05 17.33
C ASP A 169 -3.40 -7.40 17.74
N ASN A 170 -2.86 -8.52 17.25
CA ASN A 170 -1.47 -8.92 17.50
C ASN A 170 -0.43 -7.95 16.88
N MET A 171 -0.86 -7.10 15.94
CA MET A 171 -0.01 -6.11 15.30
C MET A 171 -0.02 -4.74 15.99
N LYS A 172 -0.90 -4.51 16.99
CA LYS A 172 -1.01 -3.21 17.67
C LYS A 172 0.31 -2.72 18.24
N GLU A 173 1.05 -3.58 18.94
CA GLU A 173 2.32 -3.19 19.53
C GLU A 173 3.39 -2.85 18.45
N VAL A 174 3.45 -3.62 17.37
CA VAL A 174 4.32 -3.34 16.21
C VAL A 174 3.97 -2.02 15.55
N MET A 175 2.67 -1.74 15.40
CA MET A 175 2.17 -0.51 14.80
C MET A 175 2.47 0.70 15.69
N ALA A 176 2.32 0.56 17.01
CA ALA A 176 2.66 1.58 17.99
C ALA A 176 4.15 1.94 17.90
N ASP A 177 5.03 0.94 17.99
CA ASP A 177 6.48 1.14 17.87
C ASP A 177 6.85 1.76 16.51
N SER A 178 6.20 1.35 15.41
CA SER A 178 6.42 1.93 14.08
C SER A 178 6.12 3.42 14.01
N ILE A 179 5.04 3.87 14.64
CA ILE A 179 4.65 5.28 14.66
C ILE A 179 5.63 6.08 15.50
N LEU A 180 5.97 5.59 16.69
CA LEU A 180 6.91 6.25 17.60
C LEU A 180 8.29 6.41 16.96
N LEU A 181 8.76 5.38 16.25
CA LEU A 181 10.01 5.43 15.50
C LEU A 181 9.93 6.36 14.28
N ASP A 182 8.80 6.38 13.56
CA ASP A 182 8.61 7.33 12.46
C ASP A 182 8.71 8.76 12.96
N ARG A 183 8.04 9.09 14.08
CA ARG A 183 8.10 10.40 14.75
C ARG A 183 9.54 10.77 15.15
N ALA A 184 10.23 9.89 15.86
CA ALA A 184 11.57 10.15 16.37
C ALA A 184 12.65 10.24 15.27
N LYS A 185 12.52 9.47 14.19
CA LYS A 185 13.52 9.40 13.10
C LYS A 185 12.85 9.41 11.72
N PRO A 186 12.30 10.55 11.28
CA PRO A 186 11.79 10.71 9.93
C PRO A 186 12.87 10.29 8.93
N LYS A 187 12.57 9.38 8.00
CA LYS A 187 13.45 8.88 6.92
C LYS A 187 14.34 7.68 7.22
N LYS A 188 14.44 7.17 8.46
CA LYS A 188 14.95 5.80 8.64
C LYS A 188 13.81 4.86 8.30
N LYS A 189 13.90 4.15 7.17
CA LYS A 189 13.09 2.95 6.94
C LYS A 189 13.32 2.08 8.16
N VAL A 190 12.35 2.02 9.05
CA VAL A 190 12.41 1.06 10.15
C VAL A 190 12.38 -0.28 9.46
N ASN A 191 13.56 -0.90 9.38
CA ASN A 191 13.71 -2.24 8.89
C ASN A 191 13.07 -3.13 9.94
N PHE A 192 11.75 -3.24 9.88
CA PHE A 192 11.04 -4.30 10.54
C PHE A 192 11.42 -5.58 9.81
N SER A 193 12.52 -6.20 10.24
CA SER A 193 12.65 -7.64 10.10
C SER A 193 11.66 -8.23 11.07
N ILE A 194 10.42 -8.31 10.60
CA ILE A 194 9.51 -9.34 11.03
C ILE A 194 10.24 -10.64 10.66
N SER A 195 11.03 -11.16 11.60
CA SER A 195 11.67 -12.47 11.54
C SER A 195 10.59 -13.52 11.79
N ASN A 196 9.52 -13.51 10.98
CA ASN A 196 8.37 -14.34 11.22
C ASN A 196 8.47 -15.62 10.41
N ASP A 197 8.56 -16.72 11.13
CA ASP A 197 7.62 -17.79 10.89
C ASP A 197 6.23 -17.28 11.31
N ILE A 198 5.42 -16.77 10.36
CA ILE A 198 3.99 -16.58 10.63
C ILE A 198 3.45 -18.02 10.76
N MET A 199 3.35 -18.47 12.01
CA MET A 199 2.79 -19.78 12.31
C MET A 199 1.30 -19.62 12.30
N ILE A 200 0.65 -20.21 11.28
CA ILE A 200 -0.79 -20.29 11.18
C ILE A 200 -1.15 -21.74 11.51
N ASN A 201 -1.73 -21.94 12.69
CA ASN A 201 -2.39 -23.20 12.98
C ASN A 201 -3.83 -23.12 12.45
N MET A 202 -4.11 -23.80 11.33
CA MET A 202 -5.47 -23.80 10.76
C MET A 202 -6.49 -24.53 11.63
N ASN A 203 -6.05 -25.36 12.58
CA ASN A 203 -6.95 -26.05 13.51
C ASN A 203 -7.33 -25.18 14.71
N ASN A 204 -6.40 -24.32 15.18
CA ASN A 204 -6.57 -23.53 16.41
C ASN A 204 -6.48 -22.01 16.20
N LEU A 205 -6.38 -21.52 14.96
CA LEU A 205 -6.44 -20.11 14.59
C LEU A 205 -5.41 -19.19 15.28
N THR A 206 -4.24 -19.71 15.64
CA THR A 206 -3.19 -18.88 16.25
C THR A 206 -2.30 -18.28 15.20
N VAL A 207 -2.01 -16.98 15.33
CA VAL A 207 -1.01 -16.24 14.55
C VAL A 207 0.05 -15.74 15.51
N ALA A 208 1.24 -16.32 15.45
CA ALA A 208 2.39 -15.85 16.23
C ALA A 208 3.21 -14.85 15.40
N ILE A 209 3.62 -13.75 16.03
CA ILE A 209 4.38 -12.66 15.43
C ILE A 209 5.58 -12.37 16.34
N SER A 210 6.79 -12.49 15.80
CA SER A 210 8.03 -12.21 16.54
C SER A 210 8.64 -10.93 16.02
N TYR A 211 8.82 -9.94 16.90
CA TYR A 211 9.43 -8.65 16.56
C TYR A 211 10.18 -8.07 17.75
N SER A 212 11.18 -7.23 17.46
CA SER A 212 11.97 -6.54 18.48
C SER A 212 11.45 -5.11 18.66
N ILE A 213 10.88 -4.84 19.85
CA ILE A 213 10.47 -3.49 20.27
C ILE A 213 11.71 -2.60 20.44
N GLN A 214 11.64 -1.35 19.98
CA GLN A 214 12.70 -0.36 20.20
C GLN A 214 12.28 0.77 21.14
N SER A 215 10.99 1.10 21.17
CA SER A 215 10.42 2.16 22.00
C SER A 215 10.11 1.65 23.43
N SER A 216 9.91 2.56 24.38
CA SER A 216 9.55 2.16 25.76
C SER A 216 8.16 1.50 25.80
N GLN A 217 7.96 0.54 26.70
CA GLN A 217 6.65 -0.11 26.85
C GLN A 217 5.55 0.89 27.25
N THR A 218 5.90 1.91 28.03
CA THR A 218 4.99 2.98 28.42
C THR A 218 4.48 3.75 27.20
N ASP A 219 5.37 4.14 26.28
CA ASP A 219 4.99 4.86 25.06
C ASP A 219 4.14 3.99 24.13
N ILE A 220 4.48 2.70 24.03
CA ILE A 220 3.71 1.72 23.26
C ILE A 220 2.29 1.60 23.81
N ASN A 221 2.14 1.41 25.12
CA ASN A 221 0.84 1.31 25.76
C ASN A 221 0.01 2.58 25.57
N ASN A 222 0.63 3.76 25.67
CA ASN A 222 -0.03 5.04 25.40
C ASN A 222 -0.54 5.12 23.95
N GLN A 223 0.27 4.70 22.98
CA GLN A 223 -0.12 4.70 21.58
C GLN A 223 -1.21 3.65 21.27
N ILE A 224 -1.19 2.49 21.94
CA ILE A 224 -2.26 1.48 21.86
C ILE A 224 -3.58 2.02 22.45
N ASN A 225 -3.52 2.74 23.57
CA ASN A 225 -4.68 3.41 24.12
C ASN A 225 -5.24 4.44 23.14
N ALA A 226 -4.38 5.19 22.44
CA ALA A 226 -4.80 6.10 21.37
C ALA A 226 -5.48 5.36 20.19
N PHE A 227 -4.99 4.17 19.81
CA PHE A 227 -5.65 3.31 18.83
C PHE A 227 -7.05 2.89 19.27
N ASN A 228 -7.18 2.45 20.53
CA ASN A 228 -8.45 1.99 21.09
C ASN A 228 -9.47 3.12 21.22
N ASN A 229 -9.02 4.36 21.46
CA ASN A 229 -9.87 5.55 21.54
C ASN A 229 -10.28 6.08 20.15
N ASN A 230 -9.47 5.86 19.11
CA ASN A 230 -9.72 6.32 17.74
C ASN A 230 -9.74 5.14 16.76
N LYS A 231 -10.62 4.16 17.01
CA LYS A 231 -10.65 2.88 16.27
C LYS A 231 -10.80 3.05 14.76
N SER A 232 -11.58 4.04 14.30
CA SER A 232 -11.78 4.33 12.87
C SER A 232 -10.52 4.78 12.13
N GLU A 233 -9.51 5.22 12.87
CA GLU A 233 -8.24 5.71 12.33
C GLU A 233 -7.14 4.66 12.42
N TYR A 234 -7.39 3.58 13.16
CA TYR A 234 -6.45 2.48 13.31
C TYR A 234 -6.55 1.52 12.13
N SER A 235 -5.41 1.27 11.51
CA SER A 235 -5.23 0.21 10.52
C SER A 235 -3.81 -0.30 10.58
N VAL A 236 -3.63 -1.60 10.38
CA VAL A 236 -2.30 -2.18 10.20
C VAL A 236 -1.74 -1.74 8.84
N LYS A 237 -0.42 -1.56 8.74
CA LYS A 237 0.23 -1.28 7.46
C LYS A 237 -0.21 -2.30 6.40
N GLY A 238 -0.72 -1.85 5.27
CA GLY A 238 -1.24 -2.73 4.21
C GLY A 238 -0.22 -3.79 3.76
N LYS A 239 1.06 -3.42 3.65
CA LYS A 239 2.15 -4.38 3.33
C LYS A 239 2.27 -5.54 4.33
N LEU A 240 1.92 -5.33 5.59
CA LEU A 240 1.97 -6.36 6.63
C LEU A 240 0.75 -7.29 6.53
N GLU A 241 -0.45 -6.75 6.29
CA GLU A 241 -1.65 -7.57 6.01
C GLU A 241 -1.49 -8.38 4.72
N LEU A 242 -0.93 -7.77 3.67
CA LEU A 242 -0.64 -8.47 2.43
C LEU A 242 0.37 -9.60 2.64
N LYS A 243 1.44 -9.35 3.41
CA LYS A 243 2.41 -10.39 3.78
C LYS A 243 1.75 -11.51 4.55
N PHE A 244 0.83 -11.20 5.47
CA PHE A 244 0.04 -12.18 6.20
C PHE A 244 -0.78 -13.08 5.27
N LEU A 245 -1.53 -12.51 4.31
CA LEU A 245 -2.25 -13.30 3.31
C LEU A 245 -1.33 -14.19 2.47
N ILE A 246 -0.16 -13.67 2.06
CA ILE A 246 0.83 -14.42 1.30
C ILE A 246 1.35 -15.63 2.12
N GLU A 247 1.54 -15.49 3.43
CA GLU A 247 1.94 -16.62 4.29
C GLU A 247 0.82 -17.64 4.44
N ILE A 248 -0.46 -17.23 4.54
CA ILE A 248 -1.59 -18.18 4.50
C ILE A 248 -1.57 -18.97 3.21
N TYR A 249 -1.45 -18.29 2.06
CA TYR A 249 -1.37 -18.93 0.74
C TYR A 249 -0.25 -19.97 0.67
N LYS A 250 0.95 -19.63 1.16
CA LYS A 250 2.09 -20.55 1.17
C LYS A 250 1.78 -21.81 2.00
N LYS A 251 1.16 -21.66 3.17
CA LYS A 251 0.79 -22.78 4.04
C LYS A 251 -0.27 -23.68 3.40
N LEU A 252 -1.33 -23.09 2.84
CA LEU A 252 -2.39 -23.83 2.12
C LEU A 252 -1.79 -24.65 0.97
N ARG A 253 -0.93 -24.02 0.17
CA ARG A 253 -0.23 -24.66 -0.94
C ARG A 253 0.61 -25.85 -0.49
N ILE A 254 1.45 -25.66 0.53
CA ILE A 254 2.29 -26.74 1.07
C ILE A 254 1.42 -27.93 1.51
N ASN A 255 0.33 -27.66 2.23
CA ASN A 255 -0.57 -28.71 2.70
C ASN A 255 -1.30 -29.42 1.55
N PHE A 256 -1.73 -28.69 0.52
CA PHE A 256 -2.35 -29.26 -0.68
C PHE A 256 -1.39 -30.21 -1.41
N PHE A 257 -0.15 -29.77 -1.67
CA PHE A 257 0.84 -30.61 -2.36
C PHE A 257 1.30 -31.80 -1.52
N ARG A 258 1.35 -31.68 -0.18
CA ARG A 258 1.59 -32.83 0.73
C ARG A 258 0.48 -33.88 0.63
N LYS A 259 -0.79 -33.46 0.55
CA LYS A 259 -1.93 -34.38 0.39
C LYS A 259 -1.90 -35.11 -0.96
N ILE A 260 -1.51 -34.43 -2.04
CA ILE A 260 -1.53 -35.00 -3.40
C ILE A 260 -0.29 -35.84 -3.71
N LYS A 261 0.87 -35.56 -3.09
CA LYS A 261 2.11 -36.32 -3.31
C LYS A 261 2.70 -36.77 -1.97
N ASN A 262 2.78 -38.08 -1.77
CA ASN A 262 3.63 -38.76 -0.76
C ASN A 262 5.15 -38.54 -1.01
N LYS A 263 5.59 -37.36 -1.46
CA LYS A 263 7.01 -37.02 -1.67
C LYS A 263 7.32 -35.60 -1.19
N LYS A 264 8.43 -35.48 -0.44
CA LYS A 264 9.02 -34.22 0.06
C LYS A 264 9.08 -33.18 -1.07
N TYR A 265 8.27 -32.12 -0.94
CA TYR A 265 8.31 -30.98 -1.84
C TYR A 265 9.53 -30.11 -1.52
N ASN A 266 10.43 -29.97 -2.49
CA ASN A 266 11.60 -29.10 -2.37
C ASN A 266 11.19 -27.66 -2.71
N SER A 267 11.04 -26.82 -1.68
CA SER A 267 10.60 -25.43 -1.80
C SER A 267 11.72 -24.55 -2.36
N LYS A 268 11.88 -24.49 -3.69
CA LYS A 268 12.63 -23.37 -4.29
C LYS A 268 11.90 -22.06 -3.93
N LYS A 269 12.53 -21.24 -3.08
CA LYS A 269 12.11 -19.88 -2.69
C LYS A 269 11.84 -19.07 -3.98
N LEU A 270 10.57 -18.85 -4.29
CA LEU A 270 10.18 -18.23 -5.56
C LEU A 270 9.89 -16.74 -5.38
N LYS A 271 10.06 -15.99 -6.47
CA LYS A 271 9.59 -14.62 -6.76
C LYS A 271 8.06 -14.46 -6.69
N GLN A 272 7.37 -15.19 -5.80
CA GLN A 272 5.92 -15.35 -5.73
C GLN A 272 5.18 -14.16 -5.11
N SER A 273 5.81 -13.40 -4.21
CA SER A 273 5.13 -12.27 -3.55
C SER A 273 4.69 -11.20 -4.54
N LYS A 274 5.57 -10.83 -5.49
CA LYS A 274 5.23 -9.86 -6.54
C LYS A 274 4.14 -10.40 -7.46
N MET A 275 4.21 -11.67 -7.85
CA MET A 275 3.19 -12.30 -8.69
C MET A 275 1.81 -12.36 -8.01
N LEU A 276 1.77 -12.69 -6.71
CA LEU A 276 0.53 -12.70 -5.92
C LEU A 276 -0.04 -11.29 -5.78
N PHE A 277 0.81 -10.28 -5.56
CA PHE A 277 0.39 -8.89 -5.55
C PHE A 277 -0.28 -8.49 -6.87
N TYR A 278 0.34 -8.78 -8.02
CA TYR A 278 -0.27 -8.52 -9.33
C TYR A 278 -1.57 -9.29 -9.55
N TYR A 279 -1.63 -10.54 -9.10
CA TYR A 279 -2.87 -11.32 -9.15
C TYR A 279 -3.98 -10.66 -8.33
N PHE A 280 -3.65 -10.15 -7.13
CA PHE A 280 -4.59 -9.44 -6.27
C PHE A 280 -5.06 -8.14 -6.91
N ILE A 281 -4.14 -7.32 -7.41
CA ILE A 281 -4.45 -6.09 -8.16
C ILE A 281 -5.42 -6.36 -9.32
N LYS A 282 -5.11 -7.35 -10.17
CA LYS A 282 -5.94 -7.67 -11.33
C LYS A 282 -7.37 -8.06 -10.95
N ASN A 283 -7.56 -8.66 -9.78
CA ASN A 283 -8.86 -9.10 -9.27
C ASN A 283 -9.51 -8.12 -8.30
N ALA A 284 -8.83 -7.03 -7.94
CA ALA A 284 -9.35 -6.05 -7.01
C ALA A 284 -10.55 -5.29 -7.61
N THR A 285 -11.47 -4.92 -6.72
CA THR A 285 -12.57 -4.01 -7.01
C THR A 285 -12.16 -2.58 -6.67
N ILE A 286 -12.85 -1.60 -7.27
CA ILE A 286 -12.60 -0.21 -6.93
C ILE A 286 -13.24 0.11 -5.56
N PRO A 287 -12.48 0.62 -4.58
CA PRO A 287 -13.06 1.01 -3.30
C PRO A 287 -14.18 2.04 -3.48
N TYR A 288 -15.25 1.93 -2.69
CA TYR A 288 -16.43 2.79 -2.83
C TYR A 288 -16.10 4.28 -2.67
N THR A 289 -15.23 4.63 -1.73
CA THR A 289 -14.77 6.00 -1.45
C THR A 289 -13.96 6.57 -2.61
N LEU A 290 -13.02 5.79 -3.15
CA LEU A 290 -12.28 6.14 -4.37
C LEU A 290 -13.22 6.32 -5.56
N LYS A 291 -14.18 5.41 -5.74
CA LYS A 291 -15.18 5.51 -6.81
C LYS A 291 -15.98 6.81 -6.68
N THR A 292 -16.47 7.12 -5.48
CA THR A 292 -17.22 8.34 -5.19
C THR A 292 -16.39 9.60 -5.44
N PHE A 293 -15.09 9.56 -5.14
CA PHE A 293 -14.16 10.63 -5.48
C PHE A 293 -14.03 10.80 -7.00
N LEU A 294 -13.78 9.72 -7.74
CA LEU A 294 -13.55 9.75 -9.18
C LEU A 294 -14.81 10.07 -9.99
N ASP A 295 -16.00 9.67 -9.55
CA ASP A 295 -17.29 9.97 -10.20
C ASP A 295 -17.55 11.49 -10.33
N LYS A 296 -16.82 12.33 -9.58
CA LYS A 296 -16.88 13.80 -9.68
C LYS A 296 -16.07 14.36 -10.86
N PHE A 297 -15.17 13.56 -11.42
CA PHE A 297 -14.15 14.01 -12.38
C PHE A 297 -14.14 13.19 -13.68
N LEU A 298 -14.40 11.89 -13.58
CA LEU A 298 -14.27 10.94 -14.68
C LEU A 298 -15.64 10.57 -15.25
N ILE A 299 -15.67 10.36 -16.57
CA ILE A 299 -16.84 9.82 -17.27
C ILE A 299 -16.72 8.29 -17.29
N LYS A 300 -17.79 7.60 -16.88
CA LYS A 300 -17.87 6.14 -16.91
C LYS A 300 -17.79 5.62 -18.34
N LYS A 301 -17.20 4.43 -18.53
CA LYS A 301 -17.32 3.71 -19.79
C LYS A 301 -18.82 3.43 -20.04
N ILE A 302 -19.30 3.83 -21.21
CA ILE A 302 -20.57 3.36 -21.73
C ILE A 302 -20.26 1.98 -22.31
N ASN A 303 -20.76 0.94 -21.66
CA ASN A 303 -20.68 -0.43 -22.17
C ASN A 303 -21.73 -0.65 -23.26
#